data_AF-A0A1G7PXP0-F1
#
_entry.id   AF-A0A1G7PXP0-F1
#
_cell.length_a   1.000
_cell.length_b   1.000
_cell.length_c   1.000
_cell.angle_alpha   90.00
_cell.angle_beta   90.00
_cell.angle_gamma   90.00
#
_symmetry.space_group_name_H-M   'P 1'
#
loop_
_entity.id
_entity.type
_entity.pdbx_description
1 polymer ?
#
loop_
_entity_poly.entity_id
_entity_poly.type
_entity_poly.pdbx_seq_one_letter_code
_entity_poly.pdbx_strand_id
1 'polypeptide(L)'
;MDGQQFLDRVRETKRTALERLGSDKALLAATGADLDTDTVLGVLAATELFHADAFRRWSEEADEERVAAAFETAADTAGDHADRLDADLDAVPDQSGIETGVGGQDGDGERAAAGLVGASLVLDRILLQAVNFFVNEADERRADLIREVRNAAEDRRDAGLALLEEICESDEAWERAATAAEAAIAAAYDDYVATLEGMGIDPKPVC
;
A
#
# COMPACT_ATOMS: atom_id res chain seq x y z
N MET A 1 -12.29 -15.01 14.66
CA MET A 1 -12.41 -13.64 14.11
C MET A 1 -12.99 -13.75 12.70
N ASP A 2 -13.61 -12.72 12.15
CA ASP A 2 -14.00 -12.63 10.72
C ASP A 2 -13.28 -11.46 10.06
N GLY A 3 -13.39 -11.31 8.73
CA GLY A 3 -12.67 -10.28 7.97
C GLY A 3 -13.01 -8.86 8.42
N GLN A 4 -14.27 -8.60 8.80
CA GLN A 4 -14.65 -7.28 9.29
C GLN A 4 -14.05 -6.99 10.67
N GLN A 5 -14.15 -7.93 11.61
CA GLN A 5 -13.54 -7.82 12.94
C GLN A 5 -12.01 -7.66 12.86
N PHE A 6 -11.38 -8.34 11.90
CA PHE A 6 -9.96 -8.17 11.59
C PHE A 6 -9.65 -6.76 11.12
N LEU A 7 -10.39 -6.26 10.12
CA LEU A 7 -10.18 -4.94 9.56
C LEU A 7 -10.36 -3.84 10.62
N ASP A 8 -11.43 -3.95 11.43
CA ASP A 8 -11.73 -3.00 12.49
C ASP A 8 -10.61 -2.98 13.54
N ARG A 9 -10.09 -4.16 13.93
CA ARG A 9 -8.94 -4.27 14.81
C ARG A 9 -7.72 -3.55 14.23
N VAL A 10 -7.31 -3.89 13.01
CA VAL A 10 -6.10 -3.33 12.40
C VAL A 10 -6.21 -1.79 12.30
N ARG A 11 -7.39 -1.29 11.88
CA ARG A 11 -7.65 0.14 11.79
C ARG A 11 -7.61 0.84 13.15
N GLU A 12 -8.20 0.26 14.18
CA GLU A 12 -8.19 0.84 15.53
C GLU A 12 -6.77 0.83 16.12
N THR A 13 -6.07 -0.31 16.05
CA THR A 13 -4.69 -0.43 16.57
C THR A 13 -3.74 0.54 15.87
N LYS A 14 -3.91 0.76 14.56
CA LYS A 14 -3.01 1.60 13.75
C LYS A 14 -3.62 2.95 13.38
N ARG A 15 -4.69 3.39 14.06
CA ARG A 15 -5.42 4.61 13.74
C ARG A 15 -4.51 5.83 13.61
N THR A 16 -3.65 6.06 14.61
CA THR A 16 -2.71 7.20 14.61
C THR A 16 -1.74 7.13 13.44
N ALA A 17 -1.19 5.94 13.14
CA ALA A 17 -0.26 5.76 12.02
C ALA A 17 -0.96 6.07 10.69
N LEU A 18 -2.15 5.51 10.46
CA LEU A 18 -2.94 5.74 9.26
C LEU A 18 -3.38 7.21 9.11
N GLU A 19 -3.73 7.89 10.20
CA GLU A 19 -4.04 9.33 10.18
C GLU A 19 -2.83 10.17 9.75
N ARG A 20 -1.62 9.79 10.19
CA ARG A 20 -0.37 10.51 9.84
C ARG A 20 0.06 10.25 8.40
N LEU A 21 -0.02 9.00 7.96
CA LEU A 21 0.21 8.58 6.57
C LEU A 21 -0.80 9.21 5.61
N GLY A 22 -1.95 9.66 6.11
CA GLY A 22 -2.95 10.39 5.33
C GLY A 22 -2.83 11.90 5.40
N SER A 23 -1.75 12.46 5.97
CA SER A 23 -1.54 13.91 6.04
C SER A 23 -1.02 14.47 4.71
N ASP A 24 -1.09 15.80 4.55
CA ASP A 24 -0.51 16.52 3.40
C ASP A 24 1.00 16.28 3.23
N LYS A 25 1.70 15.89 4.30
CA LYS A 25 3.13 15.56 4.29
C LYS A 25 3.45 14.18 3.71
N ALA A 26 2.44 13.33 3.46
CA ALA A 26 2.68 11.98 2.97
C ALA A 26 3.41 11.97 1.62
N LEU A 27 3.01 12.84 0.69
CA LEU A 27 3.70 12.97 -0.59
C LEU A 27 5.09 13.58 -0.43
N LEU A 28 5.27 14.56 0.47
CA LEU A 28 6.60 15.10 0.74
C LEU A 28 7.57 14.01 1.21
N ALA A 29 7.12 13.09 2.05
CA ALA A 29 7.91 11.94 2.46
C ALA A 29 8.18 11.01 1.26
N ALA A 30 7.13 10.64 0.52
CA ALA A 30 7.21 9.70 -0.59
C ALA A 30 8.13 10.18 -1.74
N THR A 31 8.20 11.50 -1.97
CA THR A 31 8.95 12.10 -3.07
C THR A 31 10.26 12.77 -2.65
N GLY A 32 10.66 12.66 -1.37
CA GLY A 32 11.86 13.33 -0.87
C GLY A 32 11.81 14.85 -1.01
N ALA A 33 10.62 15.43 -0.82
CA ALA A 33 10.27 16.84 -0.98
C ALA A 33 10.32 17.42 -2.41
N ASP A 34 10.48 16.58 -3.44
CA ASP A 34 10.30 17.01 -4.83
C ASP A 34 8.85 16.77 -5.29
N LEU A 35 8.06 17.83 -5.38
CA LEU A 35 6.62 17.76 -5.70
C LEU A 35 6.34 18.24 -7.12
N ASP A 36 7.00 17.63 -8.10
CA ASP A 36 6.63 17.75 -9.51
C ASP A 36 5.80 16.54 -9.97
N THR A 37 5.15 16.69 -11.13
CA THR A 37 4.26 15.67 -11.69
C THR A 37 4.98 14.35 -11.96
N ASP A 38 6.18 14.40 -12.52
CA ASP A 38 6.90 13.21 -12.98
C ASP A 38 7.44 12.45 -11.78
N THR A 39 7.94 13.15 -10.76
CA THR A 39 8.35 12.52 -9.49
C THR A 39 7.18 11.84 -8.79
N VAL A 40 6.01 12.50 -8.68
CA VAL A 40 4.84 11.89 -8.05
C VAL A 40 4.39 10.64 -8.81
N LEU A 41 4.28 10.70 -10.14
CA LEU A 41 3.93 9.52 -10.95
C LEU A 41 4.97 8.42 -10.85
N GLY A 42 6.25 8.77 -10.91
CA GLY A 42 7.36 7.82 -10.84
C GLY A 42 7.39 7.05 -9.53
N VAL A 43 7.18 7.73 -8.39
CA VAL A 43 7.08 7.07 -7.09
C VAL A 43 5.90 6.10 -7.06
N LEU A 44 4.71 6.51 -7.55
CA LEU A 44 3.54 5.63 -7.58
C LEU A 44 3.73 4.42 -8.51
N ALA A 45 4.32 4.63 -9.68
CA ALA A 45 4.63 3.55 -10.63
C ALA A 45 5.63 2.55 -10.03
N ALA A 46 6.70 3.04 -9.40
CA ALA A 46 7.69 2.21 -8.71
C ALA A 46 7.06 1.41 -7.56
N THR A 47 6.12 2.01 -6.82
CA THR A 47 5.39 1.31 -5.75
C THR A 47 4.50 0.20 -6.28
N GLU A 48 3.73 0.44 -7.35
CA GLU A 48 2.89 -0.60 -7.96
C GLU A 48 3.75 -1.72 -8.60
N LEU A 49 4.90 -1.41 -9.22
CA LEU A 49 5.84 -2.42 -9.71
C LEU A 49 6.39 -3.27 -8.57
N PHE A 50 6.80 -2.64 -7.46
CA PHE A 50 7.28 -3.35 -6.28
C PHE A 50 6.23 -4.32 -5.73
N HIS A 51 4.96 -3.92 -5.69
CA HIS A 51 3.85 -4.80 -5.31
C HIS A 51 3.60 -5.91 -6.32
N ALA A 52 3.64 -5.60 -7.63
CA ALA A 52 3.48 -6.59 -8.67
C ALA A 52 4.53 -7.71 -8.55
N ASP A 53 5.79 -7.34 -8.34
CA ASP A 53 6.89 -8.30 -8.17
C ASP A 53 6.76 -9.09 -6.87
N ALA A 54 6.38 -8.45 -5.76
CA ALA A 54 6.16 -9.13 -4.50
C ALA A 54 5.03 -10.15 -4.58
N PHE A 55 3.89 -9.78 -5.16
CA PHE A 55 2.74 -10.67 -5.31
C PHE A 55 3.02 -11.80 -6.30
N ARG A 56 3.70 -11.54 -7.44
CA ARG A 56 4.10 -12.59 -8.38
C ARG A 56 5.00 -13.62 -7.71
N ARG A 57 5.96 -13.17 -6.91
CA ARG A 57 6.81 -14.09 -6.13
C ARG A 57 5.98 -14.89 -5.12
N TRP A 58 5.05 -14.26 -4.42
CA TRP A 58 4.21 -14.96 -3.46
C TRP A 58 3.24 -15.94 -4.10
N SER A 59 2.75 -15.69 -5.32
CA SER A 59 1.93 -16.68 -6.01
C SER A 59 2.71 -17.95 -6.37
N GLU A 60 3.98 -17.81 -6.77
CA GLU A 60 4.88 -18.93 -7.03
C GLU A 60 5.24 -19.73 -5.76
N GLU A 61 5.23 -19.06 -4.60
CA GLU A 61 5.57 -19.64 -3.30
C GLU A 61 4.34 -20.09 -2.48
N ALA A 62 3.12 -19.86 -2.96
CA ALA A 62 1.89 -20.14 -2.21
C ALA A 62 1.64 -21.65 -2.09
N ASP A 63 1.14 -22.08 -0.93
CA ASP A 63 0.88 -23.50 -0.66
C ASP A 63 -0.44 -23.98 -1.30
N GLU A 64 -1.38 -23.06 -1.51
CA GLU A 64 -2.71 -23.34 -2.03
C GLU A 64 -3.02 -22.58 -3.31
N GLU A 65 -3.67 -23.24 -4.27
CA GLU A 65 -4.04 -22.65 -5.58
C GLU A 65 -4.91 -21.39 -5.44
N ARG A 66 -5.79 -21.34 -4.44
CA ARG A 66 -6.62 -20.13 -4.17
C ARG A 66 -5.77 -18.93 -3.74
N VAL A 67 -4.72 -19.18 -2.96
CA VAL A 67 -3.82 -18.14 -2.47
C VAL A 67 -2.96 -17.66 -3.63
N ALA A 68 -2.43 -18.60 -4.42
CA ALA A 68 -1.69 -18.30 -5.63
C ALA A 68 -2.50 -17.40 -6.59
N ALA A 69 -3.75 -17.77 -6.87
CA ALA A 69 -4.63 -17.02 -7.76
C ALA A 69 -4.95 -15.60 -7.26
N ALA A 70 -5.11 -15.43 -5.95
CA ALA A 70 -5.34 -14.11 -5.36
C ALA A 70 -4.11 -13.20 -5.53
N PHE A 71 -2.91 -13.73 -5.32
CA PHE A 71 -1.67 -12.99 -5.53
C PHE A 71 -1.39 -12.74 -7.02
N GLU A 72 -1.66 -13.68 -7.93
CA GLU A 72 -1.57 -13.44 -9.38
C GLU A 72 -2.47 -12.29 -9.81
N THR A 73 -3.73 -12.29 -9.37
CA THR A 73 -4.68 -11.21 -9.68
C THR A 73 -4.18 -9.85 -9.16
N ALA A 74 -3.65 -9.82 -7.94
CA ALA A 74 -3.07 -8.61 -7.36
C ALA A 74 -1.82 -8.15 -8.11
N ALA A 75 -0.98 -9.09 -8.56
CA ALA A 75 0.22 -8.83 -9.32
C ALA A 75 -0.08 -8.22 -10.69
N ASP A 76 -1.02 -8.82 -11.43
CA ASP A 76 -1.44 -8.34 -12.75
C ASP A 76 -2.07 -6.95 -12.64
N THR A 77 -2.96 -6.76 -11.67
CA THR A 77 -3.60 -5.45 -11.42
C THR A 77 -2.57 -4.37 -11.10
N ALA A 78 -1.58 -4.66 -10.24
CA ALA A 78 -0.53 -3.71 -9.91
C ALA A 78 0.39 -3.41 -11.10
N GLY A 79 0.75 -4.43 -11.88
CA GLY A 79 1.54 -4.27 -13.12
C GLY A 79 0.83 -3.39 -14.14
N ASP A 80 -0.45 -3.60 -14.39
CA ASP A 80 -1.26 -2.77 -15.30
C ASP A 80 -1.32 -1.31 -14.84
N HIS A 81 -1.39 -1.06 -13.52
CA HIS A 81 -1.37 0.31 -12.99
C HIS A 81 0.00 0.96 -13.14
N ALA A 82 1.08 0.23 -12.87
CA ALA A 82 2.43 0.71 -13.08
C ALA A 82 2.65 1.16 -14.53
N ASP A 83 2.28 0.32 -15.50
CA ASP A 83 2.40 0.64 -16.94
C ASP A 83 1.61 1.91 -17.30
N ARG A 84 0.44 2.11 -16.70
CA ARG A 84 -0.41 3.29 -16.95
C ARG A 84 0.14 4.56 -16.28
N LEU A 85 0.76 4.44 -15.10
CA LEU A 85 1.39 5.55 -14.39
C LEU A 85 2.71 5.97 -15.06
N ASP A 86 3.44 5.01 -15.63
CA ASP A 86 4.69 5.20 -16.37
C ASP A 86 4.50 5.75 -17.78
N ALA A 87 3.29 5.68 -18.35
CA ALA A 87 3.04 5.99 -19.77
C ALA A 87 3.55 7.36 -20.26
N ASP A 88 3.66 8.35 -19.36
CA ASP A 88 4.13 9.70 -19.66
C ASP A 88 5.55 10.00 -19.10
N LEU A 89 6.24 9.03 -18.50
CA LEU A 89 7.56 9.20 -17.87
C LEU A 89 8.71 8.81 -18.82
N ASP A 90 9.87 9.44 -18.61
CA ASP A 90 11.11 9.03 -19.28
C ASP A 90 11.73 7.77 -18.65
N ALA A 91 11.54 7.59 -17.34
CA ALA A 91 11.97 6.43 -16.57
C ALA A 91 11.26 6.34 -15.21
N VAL A 92 10.95 5.12 -14.78
CA VAL A 92 10.52 4.83 -13.40
C VAL A 92 11.74 4.71 -12.47
N PRO A 93 11.68 5.27 -11.25
CA PRO A 93 12.70 5.03 -10.22
C PRO A 93 12.88 3.54 -9.89
N ASP A 94 14.12 3.11 -9.63
CA ASP A 94 14.44 1.72 -9.29
C ASP A 94 13.83 1.25 -7.95
N GLN A 95 13.53 2.18 -7.06
CA GLN A 95 12.98 1.89 -5.73
C GLN A 95 11.66 2.63 -5.53
N SER A 96 10.71 1.95 -4.89
CA SER A 96 9.52 2.59 -4.36
C SER A 96 9.94 3.68 -3.37
N GLY A 97 9.45 4.90 -3.56
CA GLY A 97 9.56 5.97 -2.56
C GLY A 97 8.60 5.79 -1.38
N ILE A 98 7.77 4.73 -1.41
CA ILE A 98 6.77 4.42 -0.39
C ILE A 98 7.08 3.05 0.21
N GLU A 99 7.42 3.03 1.51
CA GLU A 99 7.44 1.80 2.30
C GLU A 99 6.00 1.33 2.59
N THR A 100 5.75 0.03 2.41
CA THR A 100 4.43 -0.60 2.61
C THR A 100 4.49 -1.87 3.47
N GLY A 101 5.67 -2.24 3.95
CA GLY A 101 5.93 -3.36 4.84
C GLY A 101 5.82 -4.73 4.19
N VAL A 102 5.86 -4.78 2.86
CA VAL A 102 5.72 -6.00 2.05
C VAL A 102 7.07 -6.65 1.81
N GLY A 103 7.11 -7.99 1.84
CA GLY A 103 8.23 -8.78 1.32
C GLY A 103 8.92 -9.67 2.35
N GLY A 104 8.76 -9.40 3.65
CA GLY A 104 9.37 -10.13 4.75
C GLY A 104 8.49 -11.18 5.45
N GLN A 105 7.31 -11.48 4.89
CA GLN A 105 6.34 -12.37 5.52
C GLN A 105 6.53 -13.84 5.12
N ASP A 106 6.55 -14.70 6.14
CA ASP A 106 6.69 -16.15 6.03
C ASP A 106 5.35 -16.82 6.34
N GLY A 107 4.50 -16.99 5.32
CA GLY A 107 3.21 -17.66 5.43
C GLY A 107 2.11 -16.97 4.64
N ASP A 108 1.22 -17.75 4.05
CA ASP A 108 0.16 -17.25 3.16
C ASP A 108 -0.81 -16.30 3.87
N GLY A 109 -1.17 -16.59 5.11
CA GLY A 109 -2.00 -15.71 5.95
C GLY A 109 -1.31 -14.38 6.26
N GLU A 110 -0.05 -14.40 6.67
CA GLU A 110 0.74 -13.20 6.94
C GLU A 110 0.99 -12.36 5.67
N ARG A 111 1.27 -13.00 4.53
CA ARG A 111 1.44 -12.33 3.23
C ARG A 111 0.15 -11.66 2.77
N ALA A 112 -0.98 -12.36 2.83
CA ALA A 112 -2.28 -11.81 2.49
C ALA A 112 -2.63 -10.62 3.41
N ALA A 113 -2.43 -10.78 4.72
CA ALA A 113 -2.69 -9.73 5.69
C ALA A 113 -1.79 -8.50 5.51
N ALA A 114 -0.49 -8.69 5.34
CA ALA A 114 0.46 -7.59 5.17
C ALA A 114 0.29 -6.90 3.82
N GLY A 115 0.27 -7.64 2.71
CA GLY A 115 0.30 -7.08 1.37
C GLY A 115 -1.07 -6.76 0.77
N LEU A 116 -2.09 -7.59 0.98
CA LEU A 116 -3.41 -7.30 0.42
C LEU A 116 -4.22 -6.36 1.31
N VAL A 117 -4.06 -6.43 2.63
CA VAL A 117 -4.82 -5.58 3.57
C VAL A 117 -3.99 -4.42 4.12
N GLY A 118 -2.85 -4.69 4.77
CA GLY A 118 -2.02 -3.68 5.42
C GLY A 118 -1.48 -2.63 4.46
N ALA A 119 -0.79 -3.06 3.40
CA ALA A 119 -0.25 -2.18 2.37
C ALA A 119 -1.35 -1.41 1.64
N SER A 120 -2.49 -2.02 1.35
CA SER A 120 -3.64 -1.33 0.75
C SER A 120 -4.20 -0.21 1.63
N LEU A 121 -4.20 -0.38 2.96
CA LEU A 121 -4.58 0.69 3.90
C LEU A 121 -3.57 1.84 3.93
N VAL A 122 -2.28 1.56 3.72
CA VAL A 122 -1.24 2.59 3.57
C VAL A 122 -1.42 3.33 2.25
N LEU A 123 -1.53 2.58 1.15
CA LEU A 123 -1.71 3.12 -0.21
C LEU A 123 -2.96 3.99 -0.30
N ASP A 124 -4.07 3.58 0.29
CA ASP A 124 -5.30 4.37 0.35
C ASP A 124 -5.06 5.82 0.82
N ARG A 125 -4.24 5.95 1.86
CA ARG A 125 -3.90 7.24 2.49
C ARG A 125 -3.01 8.09 1.61
N ILE A 126 -2.00 7.50 0.99
CA ILE A 126 -1.04 8.21 0.15
C ILE A 126 -1.65 8.58 -1.21
N LEU A 127 -2.38 7.66 -1.82
CA LEU A 127 -3.08 7.88 -3.09
C LEU A 127 -4.14 8.96 -2.97
N LEU A 128 -4.81 9.09 -1.82
CA LEU A 128 -5.71 10.23 -1.58
C LEU A 128 -4.96 11.57 -1.68
N GLN A 129 -3.73 11.66 -1.18
CA GLN A 129 -2.93 12.87 -1.30
C GLN A 129 -2.46 13.11 -2.73
N ALA A 130 -2.10 12.05 -3.46
CA ALA A 130 -1.78 12.15 -4.88
C ALA A 130 -2.98 12.65 -5.70
N VAL A 131 -4.20 12.18 -5.42
CA VAL A 131 -5.43 12.72 -6.02
C VAL A 131 -5.56 14.22 -5.71
N ASN A 132 -5.37 14.63 -4.45
CA ASN A 132 -5.45 16.04 -4.07
C ASN A 132 -4.41 16.90 -4.80
N PHE A 133 -3.18 16.39 -4.97
CA PHE A 133 -2.11 17.05 -5.71
C PHE A 133 -2.54 17.34 -7.16
N PHE A 134 -3.01 16.34 -7.90
CA PHE A 134 -3.41 16.53 -9.31
C PHE A 134 -4.69 17.36 -9.45
N VAL A 135 -5.60 17.31 -8.48
CA VAL A 135 -6.75 18.23 -8.43
C VAL A 135 -6.28 19.68 -8.28
N ASN A 136 -5.27 19.94 -7.43
CA ASN A 136 -4.72 21.29 -7.24
C ASN A 136 -3.97 21.80 -8.48
N GLU A 137 -3.31 20.90 -9.22
CA GLU A 137 -2.67 21.20 -10.51
C GLU A 137 -3.66 21.33 -11.69
N ALA A 138 -4.97 21.14 -11.43
CA ALA A 138 -6.02 21.12 -12.45
C ALA A 138 -5.80 20.05 -13.55
N ASP A 139 -5.15 18.93 -13.20
CA ASP A 139 -4.98 17.76 -14.07
C ASP A 139 -6.00 16.67 -13.72
N GLU A 140 -7.22 16.83 -14.25
CA GLU A 140 -8.31 15.90 -14.01
C GLU A 140 -8.00 14.48 -14.51
N ARG A 141 -7.27 14.36 -15.63
CA ARG A 141 -6.92 13.07 -16.22
C ARG A 141 -6.07 12.24 -15.26
N ARG A 142 -5.02 12.83 -14.70
CA ARG A 142 -4.14 12.12 -13.76
C ARG A 142 -4.80 11.90 -12.40
N ALA A 143 -5.61 12.86 -11.96
CA ALA A 143 -6.42 12.68 -10.75
C ALA A 143 -7.38 11.47 -10.89
N ASP A 144 -8.01 11.29 -12.05
CA ASP A 144 -8.90 10.15 -12.31
C ASP A 144 -8.13 8.82 -12.40
N LEU A 145 -6.97 8.80 -13.07
CA LEU A 145 -6.10 7.62 -13.08
C LEU A 145 -5.75 7.17 -11.64
N ILE A 146 -5.34 8.11 -10.78
CA ILE A 146 -4.95 7.78 -9.41
C ILE A 146 -6.16 7.36 -8.56
N ARG A 147 -7.37 7.91 -8.83
CA ARG A 147 -8.60 7.40 -8.21
C ARG A 147 -8.86 5.94 -8.59
N GLU A 148 -8.61 5.55 -9.82
CA GLU A 148 -8.73 4.15 -10.24
C GLU A 148 -7.74 3.25 -9.49
N VAL A 149 -6.46 3.65 -9.39
CA VAL A 149 -5.44 2.92 -8.63
C VAL A 149 -5.84 2.81 -7.15
N ARG A 150 -6.34 3.90 -6.56
CA ARG A 150 -6.84 3.92 -5.17
C ARG A 150 -8.00 2.95 -4.97
N ASN A 151 -8.97 2.93 -5.88
CA ASN A 151 -10.09 2.00 -5.79
C ASN A 151 -9.62 0.55 -5.92
N ALA A 152 -8.65 0.27 -6.79
CA ALA A 152 -8.07 -1.05 -6.91
C ALA A 152 -7.32 -1.50 -5.63
N ALA A 153 -6.68 -0.59 -4.90
CA ALA A 153 -6.14 -0.89 -3.58
C ALA A 153 -7.26 -1.21 -2.56
N GLU A 154 -8.39 -0.51 -2.63
CA GLU A 154 -9.57 -0.84 -1.83
C GLU A 154 -10.13 -2.24 -2.18
N ASP A 155 -10.23 -2.58 -3.47
CA ASP A 155 -10.68 -3.90 -3.94
C ASP A 155 -9.71 -5.02 -3.53
N ARG A 156 -8.39 -4.77 -3.63
CA ARG A 156 -7.32 -5.68 -3.19
C ARG A 156 -7.45 -6.01 -1.71
N ARG A 157 -7.75 -5.01 -0.88
CA ARG A 157 -8.04 -5.19 0.55
C ARG A 157 -9.28 -6.06 0.77
N ASP A 158 -10.38 -5.80 0.06
CA ASP A 158 -11.58 -6.64 0.19
C ASP A 158 -11.31 -8.10 -0.21
N ALA A 159 -10.57 -8.32 -1.29
CA ALA A 159 -10.14 -9.65 -1.70
C ALA A 159 -9.22 -10.31 -0.64
N GLY A 160 -8.31 -9.56 -0.04
CA GLY A 160 -7.45 -10.05 1.05
C GLY A 160 -8.24 -10.45 2.29
N LEU A 161 -9.28 -9.69 2.66
CA LEU A 161 -10.16 -10.04 3.78
C LEU A 161 -10.94 -11.31 3.51
N ALA A 162 -11.51 -11.46 2.31
CA ALA A 162 -12.21 -12.66 1.89
C ALA A 162 -11.27 -13.89 1.90
N LEU A 163 -10.03 -13.73 1.41
CA LEU A 163 -9.04 -14.80 1.45
C LEU A 163 -8.69 -15.21 2.88
N LEU A 164 -8.49 -14.26 3.80
CA LEU A 164 -8.22 -14.56 5.20
C LEU A 164 -9.37 -15.32 5.87
N GLU A 165 -10.62 -15.03 5.53
CA GLU A 165 -11.78 -15.80 6.01
C GLU A 165 -11.74 -17.26 5.57
N GLU A 166 -11.16 -17.54 4.40
CA GLU A 166 -11.02 -18.91 3.88
C GLU A 166 -9.83 -19.67 4.50
N ILE A 167 -8.70 -19.00 4.76
CA ILE A 167 -7.45 -19.67 5.16
C ILE A 167 -7.13 -19.59 6.67
N CYS A 168 -7.74 -18.67 7.42
CA CYS A 168 -7.53 -18.56 8.87
C CYS A 168 -8.50 -19.46 9.64
N GLU A 169 -8.08 -20.70 9.89
CA GLU A 169 -8.90 -21.72 10.57
C GLU A 169 -8.90 -21.62 12.11
N SER A 170 -8.04 -20.79 12.70
CA SER A 170 -7.86 -20.69 14.15
C SER A 170 -7.63 -19.25 14.62
N ASP A 171 -7.92 -18.99 15.90
CA ASP A 171 -7.62 -17.69 16.51
C ASP A 171 -6.11 -17.36 16.43
N GLU A 172 -5.23 -18.35 16.51
CA GLU A 172 -3.79 -18.17 16.35
C GLU A 172 -3.41 -17.73 14.93
N ALA A 173 -4.08 -18.26 13.90
CA ALA A 173 -3.88 -17.83 12.52
C ALA A 173 -4.34 -16.37 12.32
N TRP A 174 -5.49 -16.01 12.88
CA TRP A 174 -6.00 -14.64 12.86
C TRP A 174 -5.08 -13.64 13.58
N GLU A 175 -4.52 -14.02 14.74
CA GLU A 175 -3.58 -13.16 15.48
C GLU A 175 -2.26 -12.95 14.73
N ARG A 176 -1.72 -14.00 14.08
CA ARG A 176 -0.53 -13.87 13.22
C ARG A 176 -0.79 -12.96 12.03
N ALA A 177 -1.91 -13.15 11.33
CA ALA A 177 -2.34 -12.28 10.25
C ALA A 177 -2.47 -10.81 10.72
N ALA A 178 -3.11 -10.58 11.88
CA ALA A 178 -3.33 -9.23 12.38
C ALA A 178 -1.99 -8.55 12.71
N THR A 179 -1.09 -9.30 13.34
CA THR A 179 0.28 -8.83 13.64
C THR A 179 1.03 -8.48 12.36
N ALA A 180 0.90 -9.26 11.29
CA ALA A 180 1.55 -8.99 10.01
C ALA A 180 1.01 -7.72 9.33
N ALA A 181 -0.31 -7.52 9.28
CA ALA A 181 -0.93 -6.29 8.75
C ALA A 181 -0.52 -5.06 9.59
N GLU A 182 -0.55 -5.20 10.91
CA GLU A 182 -0.15 -4.16 11.86
C GLU A 182 1.33 -3.80 11.74
N ALA A 183 2.21 -4.78 11.51
CA ALA A 183 3.63 -4.57 11.29
C ALA A 183 3.89 -3.87 9.95
N ALA A 184 3.14 -4.20 8.90
CA ALA A 184 3.28 -3.55 7.61
C ALA A 184 2.97 -2.04 7.68
N ILE A 185 1.87 -1.68 8.36
CA ILE A 185 1.50 -0.27 8.58
C ILE A 185 2.52 0.43 9.50
N ALA A 186 3.09 -0.27 10.49
CA ALA A 186 4.13 0.29 11.34
C ALA A 186 5.39 0.63 10.55
N ALA A 187 5.85 -0.27 9.69
CA ALA A 187 7.02 -0.04 8.84
C ALA A 187 6.83 1.20 7.95
N ALA A 188 5.69 1.31 7.28
CA ALA A 188 5.35 2.49 6.48
C ALA A 188 5.36 3.79 7.30
N TYR A 189 4.82 3.76 8.52
CA TYR A 189 4.80 4.92 9.39
C TYR A 189 6.18 5.29 9.94
N ASP A 190 6.99 4.31 10.30
CA ASP A 190 8.35 4.52 10.79
C ASP A 190 9.25 5.11 9.68
N ASP A 191 9.11 4.64 8.44
CA ASP A 191 9.78 5.22 7.28
C ASP A 191 9.32 6.66 7.01
N TYR A 192 8.00 6.92 7.01
CA TYR A 192 7.45 8.27 6.90
C TYR A 192 8.03 9.22 7.96
N VAL A 193 8.11 8.78 9.22
CA VAL A 193 8.70 9.56 10.32
C VAL A 193 10.18 9.83 10.06
N ALA A 194 10.96 8.78 9.76
CA ALA A 194 12.39 8.88 9.54
C ALA A 194 12.72 9.82 8.36
N THR A 195 11.96 9.71 7.28
CA THR A 195 12.13 10.54 6.08
C THR A 195 11.83 12.01 6.36
N LEU A 196 10.71 12.32 7.03
CA LEU A 196 10.40 13.69 7.43
C LEU A 196 11.41 14.28 8.40
N GLU A 197 11.83 13.53 9.42
CA GLU A 197 12.85 13.96 10.38
C GLU A 197 14.21 14.20 9.69
N GLY A 198 14.57 13.35 8.73
CA GLY A 198 15.75 13.53 7.88
C GLY A 198 15.73 14.83 7.07
N MET A 199 14.54 15.33 6.71
CA MET A 199 14.33 16.62 6.06
C MET A 199 14.20 17.79 7.05
N GLY A 200 14.24 17.54 8.36
CA GLY A 200 14.02 18.55 9.40
C GLY A 200 12.55 18.98 9.54
N ILE A 201 11.61 18.17 9.07
CA ILE A 201 10.17 18.40 9.13
C ILE A 201 9.60 17.62 10.32
N ASP A 202 8.77 18.27 11.16
CA ASP A 202 8.07 17.57 12.24
C ASP A 202 7.03 16.59 11.64
N PRO A 203 7.11 15.29 11.91
CA PRO A 203 6.15 14.30 11.39
C PRO A 203 4.76 14.43 12.01
N LYS A 204 4.64 15.14 13.14
CA LYS A 204 3.35 15.47 13.74
C LYS A 204 2.76 16.68 12.99
N PRO A 205 1.45 16.69 12.67
CA PRO A 205 0.80 17.88 12.20
C PRO A 205 0.87 18.94 13.29
N VAL A 206 1.01 20.18 12.84
CA VAL A 206 0.83 21.33 13.70
C VAL A 206 -0.66 21.36 14.05
N CYS A 207 -0.98 21.17 15.33
CA CYS A 207 -2.35 21.31 15.83
C CYS A 207 -2.86 22.74 15.68
#